data_AF-A0A8T3UWI4-F1
#
_entry.id   AF-A0A8T3UWI4-F1
#
_cell.length_a   1.000
_cell.length_b   1.000
_cell.length_c   1.000
_cell.angle_alpha   90.00
_cell.angle_beta   90.00
_cell.angle_gamma   90.00
#
_symmetry.space_group_name_H-M   'P 1'
#
loop_
_entity.id
_entity.type
_entity.pdbx_description
1 polymer ?
#
loop_
_entity_poly.entity_id
_entity_poly.type
_entity_poly.pdbx_seq_one_letter_code
_entity_poly.pdbx_strand_id
1 'polypeptide(L)'
;MGFYSANTPEQKRVKKLTGDINISEMFKNECEARGIAIYNAYNIQKRLLHEVEQEQLHGVKEVDDRLMELLDERSKKEVTHRYVDFISNEDSASRGVIPPRSDENTSLPPKDQIKIPPRARDGKKFFKDDELPETEMLKKIMLQNKKIINQNKIIIDMLKKLGENDD
;
A
#
# COMPACT_ATOMS: atom_id res chain seq x y z
N MET A 1 26.03 -17.83 -4.49
CA MET A 1 25.80 -16.86 -5.57
C MET A 1 24.73 -15.88 -5.10
N GLY A 2 25.00 -14.57 -5.17
CA GLY A 2 24.09 -13.54 -4.66
C GLY A 2 22.80 -13.48 -5.48
N PHE A 3 21.65 -13.49 -4.79
CA PHE A 3 20.35 -13.25 -5.39
C PHE A 3 20.27 -11.80 -5.82
N TYR A 4 20.65 -11.49 -7.06
CA TYR A 4 20.14 -10.28 -7.71
C TYR A 4 18.63 -10.50 -7.86
N SER A 5 17.80 -9.81 -7.07
CA SER A 5 16.36 -9.78 -7.34
C SER A 5 16.20 -9.29 -8.78
N ALA A 6 15.62 -10.12 -9.66
CA ALA A 6 15.36 -9.81 -11.06
C ALA A 6 14.22 -8.78 -11.20
N ASN A 7 14.26 -7.72 -10.39
CA ASN A 7 13.26 -6.67 -10.43
C ASN A 7 13.62 -5.70 -11.55
N THR A 8 12.69 -5.51 -12.48
CA THR A 8 12.85 -4.55 -13.56
C THR A 8 12.97 -3.12 -12.98
N PRO A 9 13.56 -2.16 -13.72
CA PRO A 9 13.63 -0.77 -13.29
C PRO A 9 12.27 -0.20 -12.86
N GLU A 10 11.20 -0.62 -13.52
CA GLU A 10 9.81 -0.25 -13.25
C GLU A 10 9.34 -0.82 -11.92
N GLN A 11 9.58 -2.11 -11.64
CA GLN A 11 9.22 -2.72 -10.35
C GLN A 11 9.98 -2.06 -9.20
N LYS A 12 11.26 -1.73 -9.40
CA LYS A 12 12.05 -0.97 -8.42
C LYS A 12 11.45 0.42 -8.19
N ARG A 13 10.98 1.09 -9.25
CA ARG A 13 10.33 2.39 -9.12
C ARG A 13 9.01 2.30 -8.36
N VAL A 14 8.15 1.34 -8.66
CA VAL A 14 6.88 1.13 -7.93
C VAL A 14 7.14 0.91 -6.45
N LYS A 15 8.13 0.05 -6.12
CA LYS A 15 8.53 -0.19 -4.72
C LYS A 15 9.05 1.06 -4.03
N LYS A 16 9.82 1.89 -4.73
CA LYS A 16 10.31 3.17 -4.20
C LYS A 16 9.17 4.16 -3.92
N LEU A 17 8.19 4.25 -4.82
CA LEU A 17 7.08 5.19 -4.71
C LEU A 17 6.06 4.78 -3.64
N THR A 18 5.76 3.49 -3.55
CA THR A 18 4.62 2.98 -2.78
C THR A 18 5.02 2.11 -1.59
N GLY A 19 6.23 1.55 -1.57
CA GLY A 19 6.69 0.53 -0.63
C GLY A 19 6.72 -0.86 -1.25
N ASP A 20 7.35 -1.82 -0.55
CA ASP A 20 7.49 -3.21 -1.02
C ASP A 20 6.29 -4.08 -0.58
N ILE A 21 6.31 -4.58 0.66
CA ILE A 21 5.22 -5.39 1.23
C ILE A 21 4.17 -4.49 1.89
N ASN A 22 4.65 -3.46 2.58
CA ASN A 22 3.83 -2.47 3.27
C ASN A 22 3.94 -1.14 2.55
N ILE A 23 2.87 -0.35 2.63
CA ILE A 23 2.87 1.00 2.10
C ILE A 23 3.86 1.87 2.86
N SER A 24 4.69 2.60 2.12
CA SER A 24 5.61 3.57 2.70
C SER A 24 4.85 4.69 3.42
N GLU A 25 5.44 5.23 4.48
CA GLU A 25 4.82 6.31 5.27
C GLU A 25 4.58 7.55 4.40
N MET A 26 5.51 7.85 3.49
CA MET A 26 5.39 8.95 2.52
C MET A 26 4.17 8.77 1.62
N PHE A 27 3.97 7.57 1.06
CA PHE A 27 2.83 7.30 0.18
C PHE A 27 1.50 7.30 0.94
N LYS A 28 1.52 6.82 2.18
CA LYS A 28 0.38 6.87 3.09
C LYS A 28 -0.04 8.32 3.36
N ASN A 29 0.90 9.20 3.67
CA ASN A 29 0.65 10.61 3.94
C ASN A 29 0.08 11.33 2.71
N GLU A 30 0.61 11.03 1.51
CA GLU A 30 0.08 11.56 0.25
C GLU A 30 -1.37 11.12 0.01
N CYS A 31 -1.65 9.83 0.22
CA CYS A 31 -3.01 9.30 0.10
C CYS A 31 -3.96 9.96 1.11
N GLU A 32 -3.53 10.17 2.36
CA GLU A 32 -4.31 10.86 3.38
C GLU A 32 -4.59 12.33 3.02
N ALA A 33 -3.59 13.04 2.49
CA ALA A 33 -3.73 14.41 2.00
C ALA A 33 -4.77 14.51 0.88
N ARG A 34 -4.79 13.55 -0.04
CA ARG A 34 -5.78 13.41 -1.13
C ARG A 34 -7.14 12.87 -0.68
N GLY A 35 -7.29 12.48 0.58
CA GLY A 35 -8.51 11.86 1.11
C GLY A 35 -8.75 10.43 0.60
N ILE A 36 -7.69 9.76 0.13
CA ILE A 36 -7.68 8.38 -0.33
C ILE A 36 -7.53 7.46 0.89
N ALA A 37 -8.49 6.56 1.06
CA ALA A 37 -8.43 5.59 2.14
C ALA A 37 -7.28 4.58 1.94
N ILE A 38 -6.69 4.12 3.04
CA ILE A 38 -5.50 3.24 3.01
C ILE A 38 -5.67 1.97 2.17
N TYR A 39 -6.87 1.38 2.14
CA TYR A 39 -7.14 0.20 1.31
C TYR A 39 -7.03 0.50 -0.19
N ASN A 40 -7.37 1.73 -0.62
CA ASN A 40 -7.18 2.16 -2.00
C ASN A 40 -5.71 2.38 -2.31
N ALA A 41 -4.92 2.87 -1.35
CA ALA A 41 -3.47 2.97 -1.53
C ALA A 41 -2.85 1.57 -1.81
N TYR A 42 -3.31 0.52 -1.12
CA TYR A 42 -2.87 -0.86 -1.39
C TYR A 42 -3.33 -1.36 -2.76
N ASN A 43 -4.53 -0.97 -3.18
CA ASN A 43 -5.02 -1.30 -4.52
C ASN A 43 -4.20 -0.62 -5.62
N ILE A 44 -3.80 0.64 -5.42
CA ILE A 44 -2.93 1.38 -6.35
C ILE A 44 -1.57 0.68 -6.46
N GLN A 45 -0.93 0.35 -5.34
CA GLN A 45 0.33 -0.40 -5.32
C GLN A 45 0.22 -1.74 -6.07
N LYS A 46 -0.80 -2.55 -5.76
CA LYS A 46 -1.02 -3.84 -6.42
C LYS A 46 -1.29 -3.69 -7.91
N ARG A 47 -2.06 -2.68 -8.31
CA ARG A 47 -2.37 -2.41 -9.71
C ARG A 47 -1.12 -2.03 -10.49
N LEU A 48 -0.29 -1.12 -9.96
CA LEU A 48 0.97 -0.74 -10.58
C LEU A 48 1.93 -1.93 -10.74
N LEU A 49 2.07 -2.76 -9.70
CA LEU A 49 2.90 -3.97 -9.80
C LEU A 49 2.39 -4.92 -10.88
N HIS A 50 1.07 -5.14 -10.94
CA HIS A 50 0.46 -6.00 -11.97
C HIS A 50 0.61 -5.42 -13.38
N GLU A 51 0.39 -4.12 -13.58
CA GLU A 51 0.56 -3.46 -14.89
C GLU A 51 2.03 -3.52 -15.36
N VAL A 52 3.00 -3.43 -14.45
CA VAL A 52 4.42 -3.67 -14.76
C VAL A 52 4.70 -5.14 -15.08
N GLU A 53 4.15 -6.10 -14.32
CA GLU A 53 4.31 -7.54 -14.57
C GLU A 53 3.71 -7.98 -15.91
N GLN A 54 2.65 -7.32 -16.36
CA GLN A 54 2.03 -7.54 -17.68
C GLN A 54 2.73 -6.76 -18.80
N GLU A 55 3.88 -6.12 -18.51
CA GLU A 55 4.64 -5.32 -19.48
C GLU A 55 3.80 -4.21 -20.13
N GLN A 56 2.83 -3.65 -19.40
CA GLN A 56 1.98 -2.55 -19.89
C GLN A 56 2.58 -1.16 -19.63
N LEU A 57 3.56 -1.10 -18.72
CA LEU A 57 4.27 0.12 -18.35
C LEU A 57 5.75 -0.08 -18.69
N HIS A 58 6.28 0.77 -19.56
CA HIS A 58 7.65 0.74 -20.02
C HIS A 58 8.41 1.99 -19.53
N GLY A 59 9.40 1.75 -18.69
CA GLY A 59 10.22 2.81 -18.13
C GLY A 59 9.61 3.52 -16.93
N VAL A 60 10.52 4.17 -16.19
CA VAL A 60 10.23 4.85 -14.91
C VAL A 60 9.20 5.97 -15.06
N LYS A 61 9.20 6.67 -16.20
CA LYS A 61 8.31 7.81 -16.43
C LYS A 61 6.85 7.38 -16.59
N GLU A 62 6.59 6.28 -17.28
CA GLU A 62 5.22 5.75 -17.41
C GLU A 62 4.67 5.28 -16.07
N VAL A 63 5.51 4.69 -15.22
CA VAL A 63 5.13 4.34 -13.84
C VAL A 63 4.76 5.59 -13.03
N ASP A 64 5.54 6.67 -13.16
CA ASP A 64 5.29 7.94 -12.46
C ASP A 64 3.99 8.59 -12.94
N ASP A 65 3.78 8.66 -14.25
CA ASP A 65 2.57 9.23 -14.86
C ASP A 65 1.33 8.40 -14.46
N ARG A 66 1.44 7.06 -14.53
CA ARG A 66 0.36 6.15 -14.14
C ARG A 66 0.02 6.22 -12.66
N LEU A 67 1.01 6.38 -11.78
CA LEU A 67 0.76 6.57 -10.36
C LEU A 67 -0.04 7.85 -10.11
N MET A 68 0.31 8.95 -10.77
CA MET A 68 -0.40 10.21 -10.62
C MET A 68 -1.85 10.10 -11.10
N GLU A 69 -2.09 9.46 -12.24
CA GLU A 69 -3.44 9.20 -12.75
C GLU A 69 -4.29 8.41 -11.74
N LEU A 70 -3.74 7.33 -11.17
CA LEU A 70 -4.44 6.51 -10.18
C LEU A 70 -4.73 7.26 -8.86
N LEU A 71 -3.84 8.19 -8.47
CA LEU A 71 -4.06 9.07 -7.33
C LEU A 71 -5.16 10.08 -7.61
N ASP A 72 -5.17 10.68 -8.79
CA ASP A 72 -6.16 11.68 -9.19
C ASP A 72 -7.55 11.08 -9.38
N GLU A 73 -7.67 9.90 -10.01
CA GLU A 73 -8.93 9.14 -10.16
C GLU A 73 -9.62 8.86 -8.82
N ARG A 74 -8.83 8.63 -7.77
CA ARG A 74 -9.30 8.24 -6.44
C ARG A 74 -9.34 9.40 -5.45
N SER A 75 -8.79 10.55 -5.84
CA SER A 75 -8.70 11.70 -4.97
C SER A 75 -10.08 12.26 -4.69
N LYS A 76 -10.27 12.71 -3.44
CA LYS A 76 -11.46 13.48 -3.04
C LYS A 76 -11.13 14.95 -2.81
N LYS A 77 -9.84 15.30 -2.86
CA LYS A 77 -9.32 16.62 -2.57
C LYS A 77 -8.33 17.02 -3.64
N GLU A 78 -8.42 18.26 -4.10
CA GLU A 78 -7.41 18.79 -5.00
C GLU A 78 -6.09 18.96 -4.25
N VAL A 79 -5.02 18.42 -4.83
CA VAL A 79 -3.67 18.53 -4.31
C VAL A 79 -2.83 19.16 -5.41
N THR A 80 -2.23 20.31 -5.11
CA THR A 80 -1.52 21.15 -6.09
C THR A 80 -0.12 20.64 -6.41
N HIS A 81 0.41 19.71 -5.61
CA HIS A 81 1.75 19.19 -5.75
C HIS A 81 1.78 17.79 -6.38
N ARG A 82 2.87 17.50 -7.08
CA ARG A 82 3.07 16.22 -7.76
C ARG A 82 3.93 15.30 -6.89
N TYR A 83 3.34 14.22 -6.38
CA TYR A 83 3.98 13.31 -5.42
C TYR A 83 5.34 12.74 -5.90
N VAL A 84 5.41 12.35 -7.18
CA VAL A 84 6.63 11.75 -7.76
C VAL A 84 7.83 12.69 -7.75
N ASP A 85 7.62 14.00 -7.75
CA ASP A 85 8.70 14.99 -7.73
C ASP A 85 9.37 15.05 -6.34
N PHE A 86 8.62 14.82 -5.26
CA PHE A 86 9.16 14.75 -3.90
C PHE A 86 10.03 13.51 -3.69
N ILE A 87 9.61 12.36 -4.22
CA ILE A 87 10.36 11.09 -4.11
C ILE A 87 11.61 11.08 -4.98
N SER A 88 11.61 11.83 -6.09
CA SER A 88 12.77 11.92 -6.99
C SER A 88 13.89 12.79 -6.42
N ASN A 89 13.54 13.77 -5.58
CA ASN A 89 14.51 14.67 -4.94
C ASN A 89 15.24 14.06 -3.74
N GLU A 90 14.74 12.98 -3.12
CA GLU A 90 15.44 12.28 -2.04
C GLU A 90 16.76 11.62 -2.48
N ASP A 91 16.93 11.27 -3.76
CA ASP A 91 18.22 10.78 -4.28
C ASP A 91 19.26 11.91 -4.43
N SER A 92 18.81 13.16 -4.57
CA SER A 92 19.70 14.33 -4.68
C SER A 92 20.05 14.90 -3.30
N ALA A 93 19.14 14.81 -2.33
CA ALA A 93 19.37 15.31 -0.98
C ALA A 93 20.10 14.31 -0.05
N SER A 94 20.05 13.01 -0.33
CA SER A 94 20.68 11.97 0.52
C SER A 94 22.13 11.64 0.15
N ARG A 95 22.71 12.25 -0.89
CA ARG A 95 24.16 12.23 -1.13
C ARG A 95 24.89 13.18 -0.18
N GLY A 96 24.94 12.80 1.10
CA GLY A 96 26.07 13.09 1.97
C GLY A 96 26.17 14.48 2.58
N VAL A 97 25.11 15.00 3.21
CA VAL A 97 25.31 15.99 4.29
C VAL A 97 25.25 15.25 5.61
N ILE A 98 26.41 14.83 6.11
CA ILE A 98 26.55 14.40 7.50
C ILE A 98 26.24 15.64 8.36
N PRO A 99 25.20 15.63 9.22
CA PRO A 99 24.99 16.73 10.14
C PRO A 99 26.25 16.86 11.02
N PRO A 100 26.79 18.06 11.26
CA PRO A 100 27.88 18.22 12.22
C PRO A 100 27.41 17.63 13.56
N ARG A 101 28.20 16.70 14.11
CA ARG A 101 27.94 16.13 15.43
C ARG A 101 27.91 17.30 16.42
N SER A 102 26.73 17.67 16.93
CA SER A 102 26.66 18.55 18.08
C SER A 102 27.21 17.77 19.28
N ASP A 103 28.18 18.38 19.94
CA ASP A 103 29.00 17.81 21.00
C ASP A 103 28.21 17.09 22.09
N GLU A 104 28.88 16.11 22.68
CA GLU A 104 28.50 15.33 23.86
C GLU A 104 27.96 16.26 24.97
N ASN A 105 26.62 16.44 25.08
CA ASN A 105 25.88 16.81 26.31
C ASN A 105 24.37 17.07 26.12
N THR A 106 23.68 16.37 25.22
CA THR A 106 22.21 16.41 25.14
C THR A 106 21.60 15.17 25.80
N SER A 107 21.45 15.23 27.12
CA SER A 107 20.55 14.35 27.86
C SER A 107 19.16 14.43 27.25
N LEU A 108 18.59 13.30 26.83
CA LEU A 108 17.16 13.20 26.49
C LEU A 108 16.30 13.78 27.64
N PRO A 109 15.18 14.47 27.34
CA PRO A 109 14.33 15.01 28.39
C PRO A 109 13.78 13.87 29.27
N PRO A 110 13.69 14.06 30.61
CA PRO A 110 13.17 13.06 31.52
C PRO A 110 11.77 12.58 31.12
N LYS A 111 11.51 11.27 31.29
CA LYS A 111 10.26 10.59 30.88
C LYS A 111 8.98 11.27 31.39
N ASP A 112 9.06 12.03 32.48
CA ASP A 112 7.92 12.71 33.10
C ASP A 112 7.41 13.94 32.32
N GLN A 113 8.11 14.37 31.26
CA GLN A 113 7.67 15.47 30.37
C GLN A 113 6.96 14.98 29.09
N ILE A 114 6.91 13.67 28.85
CA ILE A 114 6.28 13.11 27.64
C ILE A 114 4.77 12.95 27.87
N LYS A 115 3.98 13.98 27.56
CA LYS A 115 2.51 13.86 27.50
C LYS A 115 2.10 13.15 26.22
N ILE A 116 1.71 11.87 26.34
CA ILE A 116 1.12 11.09 25.24
C ILE A 116 -0.38 11.44 25.16
N PRO A 117 -0.90 11.93 24.03
CA PRO A 117 -2.33 12.20 23.87
C PRO A 117 -3.16 10.91 23.85
N PRO A 118 -4.44 10.96 24.27
CA PRO A 118 -5.30 9.78 24.29
C PRO A 118 -5.54 9.24 22.86
N ARG A 119 -5.57 7.90 22.76
CA ARG A 119 -5.66 7.15 21.50
C ARG A 119 -7.08 7.27 20.93
N ALA A 120 -7.22 7.73 19.68
CA ALA A 120 -8.49 8.06 19.00
C ALA A 120 -9.48 6.90 18.74
N ARG A 121 -9.43 5.79 19.49
CA ARG A 121 -10.16 4.56 19.18
C ARG A 121 -11.52 4.42 19.88
N ASP A 122 -11.87 5.34 20.78
CA ASP A 122 -13.05 5.16 21.66
C ASP A 122 -14.40 5.64 21.08
N GLY A 123 -14.44 6.09 19.81
CA GLY A 123 -15.61 6.78 19.26
C GLY A 123 -16.50 6.05 18.24
N LYS A 124 -16.09 4.91 17.67
CA LYS A 124 -16.87 4.27 16.58
C LYS A 124 -17.75 3.14 17.08
N LYS A 125 -19.06 3.36 17.10
CA LYS A 125 -20.07 2.31 17.27
C LYS A 125 -20.24 1.55 15.95
N PHE A 126 -20.16 0.23 15.99
CA PHE A 126 -20.42 -0.65 14.84
C PHE A 126 -21.91 -0.99 14.79
N PHE A 127 -22.50 -0.90 13.60
CA PHE A 127 -23.89 -1.29 13.35
C PHE A 127 -24.03 -2.81 13.36
N LYS A 128 -25.14 -3.31 13.92
CA LYS A 128 -25.45 -4.75 13.93
C LYS A 128 -25.98 -5.19 12.57
N ASP A 129 -25.91 -6.49 12.27
CA ASP A 129 -26.28 -7.04 10.95
C ASP A 129 -27.71 -6.69 10.50
N ASP A 130 -28.64 -6.48 11.44
CA ASP A 130 -30.03 -6.08 11.19
C ASP A 130 -30.20 -4.59 10.80
N GLU A 131 -29.14 -3.80 10.94
CA GLU A 131 -29.12 -2.35 10.64
C GLU A 131 -28.30 -2.03 9.37
N LEU A 132 -27.75 -3.05 8.69
CA LEU A 132 -26.97 -2.80 7.48
C LEU A 132 -27.88 -2.45 6.30
N PRO A 133 -27.52 -1.41 5.51
CA PRO A 133 -28.17 -1.16 4.23
C PRO A 133 -28.08 -2.40 3.33
N GLU A 134 -29.13 -2.66 2.55
CA GLU A 134 -29.24 -3.82 1.66
C GLU A 134 -28.03 -3.96 0.71
N THR A 135 -27.45 -2.83 0.28
CA THR A 135 -26.24 -2.78 -0.55
C THR A 135 -24.99 -3.29 0.17
N GLU A 136 -24.83 -3.03 1.46
CA GLU A 136 -23.72 -3.55 2.25
C GLU A 136 -23.91 -5.02 2.61
N MET A 137 -25.15 -5.45 2.85
CA MET A 137 -25.50 -6.85 3.05
C MET A 137 -25.20 -7.68 1.80
N LEU A 138 -25.59 -7.19 0.62
CA LEU A 138 -25.29 -7.83 -0.66
C LEU A 138 -23.77 -7.93 -0.89
N LYS A 139 -23.03 -6.88 -0.53
CA LYS A 139 -21.56 -6.88 -0.60
C LYS A 139 -20.93 -7.92 0.33
N LYS A 140 -21.47 -8.11 1.55
CA LYS A 140 -21.05 -9.18 2.46
C LYS A 140 -21.33 -10.57 1.86
N ILE A 141 -22.53 -10.79 1.30
CA ILE A 141 -22.92 -12.05 0.65
C ILE A 141 -22.00 -12.38 -0.52
N MET A 142 -21.72 -11.41 -1.41
CA MET A 142 -20.78 -11.61 -2.52
C MET A 142 -19.39 -11.99 -2.03
N LEU A 143 -18.91 -11.34 -0.97
CA LEU A 143 -17.59 -11.64 -0.41
C LEU A 143 -17.52 -13.06 0.18
N GLN A 144 -18.60 -13.50 0.84
CA GLN A 144 -18.72 -14.86 1.35
C GLN A 144 -18.75 -15.88 0.20
N ASN A 145 -19.54 -15.64 -0.85
CA ASN A 145 -19.61 -16.53 -2.02
C ASN A 145 -18.25 -16.66 -2.71
N LYS A 146 -17.49 -15.56 -2.85
CA LYS A 146 -16.14 -15.59 -3.41
C LYS A 146 -15.19 -16.46 -2.58
N LYS A 147 -15.31 -16.42 -1.24
CA LYS A 147 -14.52 -17.29 -0.36
C LYS A 147 -14.89 -18.76 -0.54
N ILE A 148 -16.17 -19.08 -0.61
CA ILE A 148 -16.67 -20.45 -0.83
C ILE A 148 -16.15 -21.00 -2.16
N ILE A 149 -16.23 -20.22 -3.25
CA ILE A 149 -15.74 -20.64 -4.57
C ILE A 149 -14.24 -20.95 -4.54
N ASN A 150 -13.44 -20.09 -3.89
CA ASN A 150 -12.01 -20.32 -3.77
C ASN A 150 -11.70 -21.58 -2.95
N GLN A 151 -12.44 -21.83 -1.86
CA GLN A 151 -12.31 -23.06 -1.09
C GLN A 151 -12.66 -24.29 -1.92
N ASN A 152 -13.76 -24.24 -2.68
CA ASN A 152 -14.18 -25.34 -3.56
C ASN A 152 -13.12 -25.64 -4.63
N LYS A 153 -12.46 -24.63 -5.18
CA LYS A 153 -11.36 -24.81 -6.15
C LYS A 153 -10.20 -25.62 -5.54
N ILE A 154 -9.80 -25.28 -4.32
CA ILE A 154 -8.75 -26.01 -3.60
C ILE A 154 -9.19 -27.46 -3.34
N ILE A 155 -10.44 -27.67 -2.93
CA ILE A 155 -10.99 -29.01 -2.70
C ILE A 155 -10.97 -29.85 -3.98
N ILE A 156 -11.39 -29.29 -5.11
CA ILE A 156 -11.39 -29.98 -6.41
C ILE A 156 -9.96 -30.36 -6.81
N ASP A 157 -8.99 -29.47 -6.64
CA ASP A 157 -7.59 -29.76 -6.97
C ASP A 157 -7.00 -30.87 -6.07
N MET A 158 -7.40 -30.92 -4.80
CA MET A 158 -7.03 -32.02 -3.90
C MET A 158 -7.69 -33.35 -4.30
N LEU A 159 -8.97 -33.34 -4.68
CA LEU A 159 -9.68 -34.53 -5.13
C LEU A 159 -9.10 -35.10 -6.43
N LYS A 160 -8.70 -34.24 -7.37
CA LYS A 160 -8.02 -34.68 -8.60
C LYS A 160 -6.69 -35.38 -8.33
N LYS A 161 -5.88 -34.81 -7.42
CA LYS A 161 -4.61 -35.42 -7.00
C LYS A 161 -4.80 -36.76 -6.30
N LEU A 162 -5.92 -36.97 -5.62
CA LEU A 162 -6.25 -38.28 -5.03
C LEU A 162 -6.62 -39.30 -6.11
N GLY A 163 -7.42 -38.92 -7.10
CA GLY A 163 -7.78 -39.82 -8.21
C GLY A 163 -6.62 -40.19 -9.14
N GLU A 164 -5.59 -39.33 -9.26
CA GLU A 164 -4.35 -39.64 -10.00
C GLU A 164 -3.41 -40.63 -9.28
N ASN A 165 -3.64 -40.91 -7.99
CA ASN A 165 -2.85 -41.87 -7.21
C ASN A 165 -3.49 -43.27 -7.13
N ASP A 166 -4.69 -43.45 -7.69
CA ASP A 166 -5.44 -44.71 -7.69
C ASP A 166 -5.34 -45.50 -9.03
N ASP A 167 -4.53 -45.02 -10.00
CA ASP A 167 -4.13 -45.70 -11.25
C ASP A 167 -2.66 -46.16 -11.20
#